data_AF-A0A223N244-F1
#
_entry.id   AF-A0A223N244-F1
#
_cell.length_a   1.000
_cell.length_b   1.000
_cell.length_c   1.000
_cell.angle_alpha   90.00
_cell.angle_beta   90.00
_cell.angle_gamma   90.00
#
_symmetry.space_group_name_H-M   'P 1'
#
loop_
_entity.id
_entity.type
_entity.pdbx_description
1 polymer ?
#
loop_
_entity_poly.entity_id
_entity_poly.type
_entity_poly.pdbx_seq_one_letter_code
_entity_poly.pdbx_strand_id
1 'polypeptide(L)' 'MSDFEKELAQLSQQVAGEPEVKLPSLEEQKAIVAELKQLEAEGKLTAEVLEKHFGQFFTETDTPVH' A
#
# COMPACT_ATOMS: atom_id res chain seq x y z
N MET A 1 5.58 -17.42 28.65
CA MET A 1 5.59 -16.78 27.32
C MET A 1 6.63 -15.69 27.34
N SER A 2 7.56 -15.72 26.39
CA SER A 2 8.56 -14.67 26.18
C SER A 2 7.87 -13.37 25.76
N ASP A 3 8.48 -12.21 26.01
CA ASP A 3 7.89 -10.92 25.60
C ASP A 3 7.72 -10.83 24.07
N PHE A 4 8.62 -11.44 23.31
CA PHE A 4 8.48 -11.61 21.86
C PHE A 4 7.20 -12.35 21.45
N GLU A 5 6.81 -13.39 22.19
CA GLU A 5 5.60 -14.17 21.87
C GLU A 5 4.33 -13.35 22.11
N LYS A 6 4.34 -12.44 23.09
CA LYS A 6 3.24 -11.52 23.36
C LYS A 6 3.13 -10.45 22.27
N GLU A 7 4.24 -9.87 21.85
CA GLU A 7 4.29 -8.88 20.77
C GLU A 7 3.83 -9.49 19.44
N LEU A 8 4.30 -10.70 19.12
CA LEU A 8 3.87 -11.41 17.92
C LEU A 8 2.36 -11.75 17.95
N ALA A 9 1.84 -12.14 19.12
CA ALA A 9 0.41 -12.38 19.29
C ALA A 9 -0.42 -11.10 19.10
N GLN A 10 0.05 -9.96 19.61
CA GLN A 10 -0.61 -8.67 19.40
C GLN A 10 -0.59 -8.22 17.93
N LEU A 11 0.54 -8.37 17.24
CA LEU A 11 0.66 -8.02 15.81
C LEU A 11 -0.25 -8.91 14.95
N SER A 12 -0.24 -10.23 15.18
CA SER A 12 -1.10 -11.14 14.43
C SER A 12 -2.60 -10.86 14.62
N GLN A 13 -3.01 -10.39 15.81
CA GLN A 13 -4.38 -9.94 16.04
C GLN A 13 -4.74 -8.66 15.29
N GLN A 14 -3.77 -7.75 15.10
CA GLN A 14 -3.97 -6.51 14.33
C GLN A 14 -4.13 -6.81 12.83
N VAL A 15 -3.28 -7.69 12.28
CA VAL A 15 -3.28 -8.03 10.84
C VAL A 15 -4.45 -8.95 10.46
N ALA A 16 -4.95 -9.78 11.39
CA ALA A 16 -6.00 -10.76 11.11
C ALA A 16 -7.36 -10.16 10.69
N GLY A 17 -7.58 -8.86 10.90
CA GLY A 17 -8.83 -8.17 10.54
C GLY A 17 -8.78 -7.41 9.22
N GLU A 18 -7.59 -7.26 8.61
CA GLU A 18 -7.43 -6.47 7.40
C GLU A 18 -7.81 -7.29 6.16
N PRO A 19 -8.61 -6.73 5.23
CA PRO A 19 -8.95 -7.42 4.00
C PRO A 19 -7.69 -7.67 3.17
N GLU A 20 -7.49 -8.90 2.71
CA GLU A 20 -6.36 -9.23 1.85
C GLU A 20 -6.51 -8.52 0.50
N VAL A 21 -5.65 -7.53 0.27
CA VAL A 21 -5.59 -6.82 -1.01
C VAL A 21 -4.63 -7.55 -1.94
N LYS A 22 -5.13 -8.00 -3.08
CA LYS A 22 -4.29 -8.67 -4.08
C LYS A 22 -3.28 -7.70 -4.66
N LEU A 23 -2.00 -8.09 -4.59
CA LEU A 23 -0.96 -7.40 -5.32
C LEU A 23 -1.15 -7.62 -6.84
N PRO A 24 -1.00 -6.55 -7.65
CA PRO A 24 -1.01 -6.69 -9.11
C PRO A 24 0.16 -7.57 -9.58
N SER A 25 -0.01 -8.21 -10.74
CA SER A 25 1.04 -8.97 -11.42
C SER A 25 2.18 -8.05 -11.91
N LEU A 26 3.33 -8.63 -12.28
CA LEU A 26 4.47 -7.85 -12.79
C LEU A 26 4.15 -7.07 -14.07
N GLU A 27 3.31 -7.61 -14.94
CA GLU A 27 2.91 -6.91 -16.17
C GLU A 27 1.98 -5.74 -15.87
N GLU A 28 1.04 -5.90 -14.93
CA GLU A 28 0.18 -4.81 -14.45
C GLU A 28 0.99 -3.72 -13.75
N GLN A 29 1.95 -4.10 -12.90
CA GLN A 29 2.86 -3.14 -12.25
C GLN A 29 3.65 -2.32 -13.27
N LYS A 30 4.18 -2.95 -14.33
CA LYS A 30 4.90 -2.22 -15.41
C LYS A 30 3.98 -1.25 -16.13
N ALA A 31 2.73 -1.63 -16.41
CA ALA A 31 1.76 -0.77 -17.07
C ALA A 31 1.42 0.46 -16.22
N ILE A 32 1.19 0.26 -14.92
CA ILE A 32 0.96 1.35 -13.96
C ILE A 32 2.17 2.30 -13.95
N VAL A 33 3.40 1.79 -13.85
CA VAL A 33 4.61 2.62 -13.85
C VAL A 33 4.77 3.42 -15.15
N ALA A 34 4.44 2.83 -16.30
CA ALA A 34 4.51 3.53 -17.58
C ALA A 34 3.52 4.70 -17.64
N GLU A 35 2.29 4.50 -17.17
CA GLU A 35 1.26 5.53 -17.07
C GLU A 35 1.69 6.67 -16.14
N LEU A 36 2.18 6.34 -14.93
CA LEU A 36 2.62 7.36 -13.97
C LEU A 36 3.79 8.20 -14.51
N LYS A 37 4.74 7.59 -15.21
CA LYS A 37 5.86 8.30 -15.86
C LYS A 37 5.38 9.24 -16.97
N GLN A 38 4.38 8.82 -17.74
CA GLN A 38 3.78 9.68 -18.76
C GLN A 38 3.11 10.90 -18.10
N LEU A 39 2.31 10.67 -17.06
CA LEU A 39 1.63 11.74 -16.33
C LEU A 39 2.64 12.68 -15.65
N GLU A 40 3.76 12.17 -15.13
CA GLU A 40 4.85 12.97 -14.59
C GLU A 40 5.46 13.88 -15.65
N ALA A 41 5.80 13.33 -16.83
CA ALA A 41 6.35 14.10 -17.94
C ALA A 41 5.38 15.18 -18.47
N GLU A 42 4.07 14.92 -18.40
CA GLU A 42 3.02 15.87 -18.77
C GLU A 42 2.69 16.89 -17.65
N GLY A 43 3.28 16.75 -16.46
CA GLY A 43 2.97 17.58 -15.30
C GLY A 43 1.56 17.35 -14.72
N LYS A 44 0.97 16.18 -14.99
CA LYS A 44 -0.40 15.77 -14.59
C LYS A 44 -0.41 14.66 -13.53
N LEU A 45 0.75 14.26 -13.02
CA LEU A 45 0.82 13.32 -11.91
C LEU A 45 0.37 14.02 -10.62
N THR A 46 -0.86 13.76 -10.19
CA THR A 46 -1.44 14.35 -8.97
C THR A 46 -1.61 13.32 -7.86
N ALA A 47 -1.85 13.78 -6.63
CA ALA A 47 -2.13 12.90 -5.49
C ALA A 47 -3.37 12.03 -5.73
N GLU A 48 -4.40 12.57 -6.37
CA GLU A 48 -5.63 11.85 -6.71
C GLU A 48 -5.39 10.74 -7.74
N VAL A 49 -4.38 10.89 -8.61
CA VAL A 49 -3.96 9.81 -9.52
C VAL A 49 -3.27 8.71 -8.74
N LEU A 50 -2.34 9.06 -7.84
CA LEU A 50 -1.62 8.10 -7.02
C LEU A 50 -2.57 7.32 -6.10
N GLU A 51 -3.56 7.99 -5.51
CA GLU A 51 -4.54 7.38 -4.62
C GLU A 51 -5.36 6.26 -5.30
N LYS A 52 -5.60 6.35 -6.62
CA LYS A 52 -6.28 5.27 -7.36
C LYS A 52 -5.50 3.96 -7.39
N HIS A 53 -4.17 4.03 -7.32
CA HIS A 53 -3.30 2.85 -7.35
C HIS A 53 -2.89 2.41 -5.95
N PHE A 54 -2.60 3.37 -5.07
CA PHE A 54 -2.01 3.13 -3.75
C PHE A 54 -3.01 3.25 -2.59
N GLY A 55 -4.14 3.95 -2.77
CA GLY A 55 -5.17 4.18 -1.76
C GLY A 55 -5.67 2.89 -1.10
N GLN A 56 -5.79 1.83 -1.88
CA GLN A 56 -6.22 0.51 -1.40
C GLN A 56 -5.24 -0.17 -0.43
N PHE A 57 -3.98 0.28 -0.38
CA PHE A 57 -2.96 -0.26 0.53
C PHE A 57 -2.76 0.59 1.79
N PHE A 58 -3.44 1.75 1.88
CA PHE A 58 -3.44 2.54 3.10
C PHE A 58 -4.34 1.86 4.14
N THR A 59 -3.79 1.63 5.33
CA THR A 59 -4.56 1.22 6.51
C THR A 59 -4.72 2.43 7.42
N GLU A 60 -5.81 2.52 8.19
CA GLU A 60 -6.04 3.63 9.14
C GLU A 60 -4.97 3.72 10.24
N THR A 61 -4.16 2.68 10.40
CA THR A 61 -3.06 2.56 11.35
C THR A 61 -1.71 3.01 10.80
N ASP A 62 -1.63 3.34 9.51
CA ASP A 62 -0.39 3.78 8.88
C ASP A 62 -0.10 5.24 9.29
N THR A 63 0.66 5.40 10.38
CA THR A 63 1.17 6.71 10.79
C THR A 63 1.87 7.37 9.60
N PRO A 64 1.51 8.61 9.22
CA PRO A 64 2.17 9.27 8.11
C PRO A 64 3.67 9.34 8.37
N VAL A 65 4.45 8.75 7.47
CA VAL A 65 5.90 8.87 7.46
C VAL A 65 6.22 10.29 6.96
N HIS A 66 6.32 11.22 7.89
CA HIS A 66 6.73 12.61 7.67
C HIS A 66 8.26 12.76 7.68
#